data_AF-A0A6M9PQ66-F1
#
_entry.id   AF-A0A6M9PQ66-F1
#
_cell.length_a   1.000
_cell.length_b   1.000
_cell.length_c   1.000
_cell.angle_alpha   90.00
_cell.angle_beta   90.00
_cell.angle_gamma   90.00
#
_symmetry.space_group_name_H-M   'P 1'
#
loop_
_entity.id
_entity.type
_entity.pdbx_description
1 polymer ?
#
loop_
_entity_poly.entity_id
_entity_poly.type
_entity_poly.pdbx_seq_one_letter_code
_entity_poly.pdbx_strand_id
1 'polypeptide(L)' 'MRLLFAVLITLLSLFYFLPFAIAFNRKRANTGAIFVLNLFLGWSLIGWVVALVWALKEENVV' A
#
# COMPACT_ATOMS: atom_id res chain seq x y z
N MET A 1 -24.63 -1.49 15.08
CA MET A 1 -23.53 -2.49 15.12
C MET A 1 -23.11 -2.98 13.73
N ARG A 2 -23.98 -3.66 12.96
CA ARG A 2 -23.60 -4.27 11.66
C ARG A 2 -23.06 -3.30 10.60
N LEU A 3 -23.62 -2.09 10.53
CA LEU A 3 -23.15 -1.02 9.63
C LEU A 3 -21.79 -0.44 10.03
N LEU A 4 -21.52 -0.31 11.33
CA LEU A 4 -20.24 0.21 11.84
C LEU A 4 -19.07 -0.72 11.47
N PHE A 5 -19.27 -2.03 11.61
CA PHE A 5 -18.27 -3.03 11.17
C PHE A 5 -18.01 -2.96 9.67
N ALA A 6 -19.06 -2.82 8.85
CA ALA A 6 -18.89 -2.70 7.40
C ALA A 6 -18.10 -1.45 7.00
N VAL A 7 -18.38 -0.30 7.62
CA VAL A 7 -17.65 0.95 7.37
C VAL A 7 -16.19 0.84 7.81
N LEU A 8 -15.94 0.25 8.98
CA LEU A 8 -14.58 0.05 9.48
C LEU A 8 -13.74 -0.83 8.56
N ILE A 9 -14.29 -1.98 8.12
CA ILE A 9 -13.62 -2.91 7.20
C ILE A 9 -13.35 -2.23 5.85
N THR A 10 -14.29 -1.42 5.36
CA THR A 10 -14.15 -0.68 4.10
C THR A 10 -13.02 0.34 4.18
N LEU A 11 -12.94 1.11 5.28
CA LEU A 11 -11.86 2.07 5.53
C LEU A 11 -10.49 1.38 5.64
N LEU A 12 -10.41 0.28 6.40
CA LEU A 12 -9.17 -0.49 6.50
C LEU A 12 -8.72 -1.04 5.14
N SER A 13 -9.65 -1.52 4.33
CA SER A 13 -9.35 -2.01 2.98
C SER A 13 -8.86 -0.89 2.07
N LEU A 14 -9.49 0.29 2.12
CA LEU A 14 -9.03 1.48 1.38
C LEU A 14 -7.62 1.91 1.78
N PHE A 15 -7.32 1.92 3.09
CA PHE A 15 -5.96 2.18 3.57
C PHE A 15 -4.97 1.09 3.14
N TYR A 16 -5.39 -0.17 3.09
CA TYR A 16 -4.54 -1.27 2.64
C TYR A 16 -4.04 -1.09 1.20
N PHE A 17 -4.86 -0.53 0.31
CA PHE A 17 -4.49 -0.28 -1.08
C PHE A 17 -3.78 1.07 -1.32
N LEU A 18 -3.60 1.89 -0.29
CA LEU A 18 -2.94 3.20 -0.39
C LEU A 18 -1.51 3.14 -0.97
N PRO A 19 -0.58 2.28 -0.50
CA PRO A 19 0.77 2.20 -1.07
C PRO A 19 0.77 1.75 -2.54
N PHE A 20 -0.17 0.87 -2.92
CA PHE A 20 -0.34 0.46 -4.31
C PHE A 20 -0.84 1.61 -5.19
N ALA A 21 -1.84 2.37 -4.74
CA ALA A 21 -2.36 3.52 -5.46
C ALA A 21 -1.28 4.60 -5.66
N ILE A 22 -0.45 4.85 -4.64
CA ILE A 22 0.67 5.81 -4.71
C ILE A 22 1.73 5.34 -5.72
N ALA A 23 2.10 4.06 -5.69
CA ALA A 23 3.06 3.49 -6.63
C ALA A 23 2.55 3.54 -8.08
N PHE A 24 1.28 3.19 -8.29
CA PHE A 24 0.62 3.22 -9.59
C PHE A 24 0.55 4.64 -10.17
N ASN A 25 0.16 5.63 -9.36
CA ASN A 25 0.09 7.02 -9.78
C ASN A 25 1.48 7.61 -10.12
N ARG A 26 2.54 7.14 -9.44
CA ARG A 26 3.93 7.54 -9.71
C ARG A 26 4.58 6.82 -10.91
N LYS A 27 3.90 5.87 -11.58
CA LYS A 27 4.43 5.08 -12.72
C LYS A 27 5.86 4.54 -12.49
N ARG A 28 6.17 4.12 -11.25
CA ARG A 28 7.49 3.59 -10.90
C ARG A 28 7.71 2.22 -11.52
N ALA A 29 8.93 1.93 -11.99
CA ALA A 29 9.29 0.57 -12.42
C ALA A 29 9.11 -0.47 -11.30
N ASN A 30 9.30 -0.04 -10.04
CA ASN A 30 9.15 -0.87 -8.84
C ASN A 30 7.69 -1.07 -8.38
N THR A 31 6.69 -0.67 -9.17
CA THR A 31 5.25 -0.90 -8.85
C THR A 31 4.96 -2.38 -8.61
N GLY A 32 5.59 -3.28 -9.37
CA GLY A 32 5.46 -4.73 -9.17
C GLY A 32 5.99 -5.19 -7.81
N ALA A 33 7.15 -4.71 -7.38
CA ALA A 33 7.73 -5.05 -6.08
C ALA A 33 6.88 -4.54 -4.92
N ILE A 34 6.36 -3.32 -5.01
CA ILE A 34 5.46 -2.73 -4.01
C ILE A 34 4.13 -3.50 -3.95
N PHE A 35 3.59 -3.94 -5.09
CA PHE A 35 2.39 -4.76 -5.14
C PHE A 35 2.59 -6.12 -4.48
N VAL A 36 3.67 -6.84 -4.83
CA VAL A 36 4.00 -8.14 -4.23
C VAL A 36 4.23 -7.98 -2.72
N LEU A 37 4.97 -6.96 -2.28
CA LEU A 37 5.22 -6.71 -0.87
C LEU A 37 3.92 -6.39 -0.12
N ASN A 38 3.03 -5.57 -0.69
CA ASN A 38 1.74 -5.28 -0.09
C ASN A 38 0.79 -6.51 -0.09
N LEU A 39 0.89 -7.40 -1.08
CA LEU A 39 0.09 -8.63 -1.16
C LEU A 39 0.52 -9.66 -0.10
N PHE A 40 1.84 -9.89 0.04
CA PHE A 40 2.37 -10.91 0.95
C PHE A 40 2.60 -10.42 2.38
N LEU A 41 2.91 -9.14 2.57
CA LEU A 41 3.28 -8.56 3.87
C LEU A 41 2.37 -7.41 4.30
N GLY A 42 1.41 -6.95 3.48
CA GLY A 42 0.53 -5.84 3.87
C GLY A 42 -0.39 -6.17 5.06
N TRP A 43 -0.63 -7.46 5.34
CA TRP A 43 -1.34 -7.92 6.55
C TRP A 43 -0.55 -7.64 7.83
N SER A 44 0.76 -7.43 7.71
CA SER A 44 1.61 -6.92 8.78
C SER A 44 1.71 -5.40 8.65
N LEU A 45 1.51 -4.68 9.77
CA LEU A 45 1.70 -3.22 9.81
C LEU A 45 3.07 -2.81 9.25
N ILE A 46 4.09 -3.63 9.50
CA ILE A 46 5.47 -3.44 9.04
C ILE A 46 5.55 -3.50 7.52
N GLY A 47 5.00 -4.55 6.88
CA GLY A 47 5.01 -4.68 5.43
C GLY A 47 4.26 -3.57 4.72
N TRP A 48 3.13 -3.12 5.29
CA TRP A 48 2.40 -1.97 4.77
C TRP A 48 3.22 -0.68 4.83
N VAL A 49 3.90 -0.42 5.96
CA VAL A 49 4.79 0.75 6.11
C VAL A 49 5.98 0.67 5.15
N VAL A 50 6.60 -0.51 4.97
CA VAL A 50 7.69 -0.70 4.02
C VAL A 50 7.23 -0.44 2.59
N ALA A 51 6.05 -0.94 2.20
CA ALA A 51 5.46 -0.68 0.88
C ALA A 51 5.21 0.82 0.68
N LEU A 52 4.74 1.53 1.71
CA LEU A 52 4.51 2.98 1.67
C LEU A 52 5.82 3.76 1.54
N VAL A 53 6.82 3.44 2.36
CA VAL A 53 8.16 4.06 2.31
C VAL A 53 8.77 3.84 0.93
N TRP A 54 8.63 2.64 0.35
CA TRP A 54 9.17 2.34 -0.98
C TRP A 54 8.39 3.05 -2.09
N ALA A 55 7.07 3.21 -1.95
CA ALA A 55 6.25 4.00 -2.88
C ALA A 55 6.58 5.50 -2.83
N LEU A 56 6.95 6.03 -1.66
CA LEU A 56 7.36 7.42 -1.45
C LEU A 56 8.83 7.65 -1.83
N LYS A 57 9.69 6.63 -1.74
CA LYS A 57 11.10 6.74 -2.06
C LYS A 57 11.28 7.23 -3.50
N GLU A 58 12.00 8.32 -3.64
CA GLU A 58 12.35 8.90 -4.94
C GLU A 58 13.56 8.14 -5.50
N GLU A 59 13.41 7.49 -6.67
CA GLU A 59 14.59 7.03 -7.41
C GLU A 59 15.32 8.29 -7.88
N ASN A 60 16.31 8.71 -7.09
CA ASN A 60 17.39 9.54 -7.60
C ASN A 60 18.17 8.64 -8.55
N VAL A 61 17.85 8.76 -9.84
CA VAL A 61 18.70 8.27 -10.91
C VAL A 61 19.96 9.12 -10.81
N VAL A 62 21.00 8.57 -10.18
CA VAL A 62 22.36 9.13 -10.21
C VAL A 62 22.97 8.83 -11.57
#